data_AF-A0A7K6B0T1-F1
#
_entry.id   AF-A0A7K6B0T1-F1
#
_cell.length_a   1.000
_cell.length_b   1.000
_cell.length_c   1.000
_cell.angle_alpha   90.00
_cell.angle_beta   90.00
_cell.angle_gamma   90.00
#
_symmetry.space_group_name_H-M   'P 1'
#
loop_
_entity.id
_entity.type
_entity.pdbx_description
1 polymer ?
#
loop_
_entity_poly.entity_id
_entity_poly.type
_entity_poly.pdbx_seq_one_letter_code
_entity_poly.pdbx_strand_id
1 'polypeptide(L)'
;MRAKMRLMGFHGATVKPLNEEAAAELGAELLGEAIVFGVGGLCLYLEYSRQAGQARRKDEEQAATLRDLQDRIRSLEEALEREGAARPRGEGQRGLGPAHGTLGHAH
;
A
#
# COMPACT_ATOMS: atom_id res chain seq x y z
N MET A 1 -4.89 3.75 -57.12
CA MET A 1 -5.77 3.65 -55.93
C MET A 1 -7.16 3.03 -56.17
N ARG A 2 -7.55 2.62 -57.39
CA ARG A 2 -8.91 2.11 -57.68
C ARG A 2 -9.15 0.62 -57.38
N ALA A 3 -8.13 -0.23 -57.41
CA ALA A 3 -8.30 -1.68 -57.25
C ALA A 3 -8.67 -2.11 -55.81
N LYS A 4 -8.08 -1.47 -54.80
CA LYS A 4 -8.31 -1.77 -53.37
C LYS A 4 -9.75 -1.50 -52.93
N MET A 5 -10.39 -0.47 -53.49
CA MET A 5 -11.77 -0.09 -53.14
C MET A 5 -12.81 -1.08 -53.68
N ARG A 6 -12.53 -1.72 -54.83
CA ARG A 6 -13.42 -2.72 -55.43
C ARG A 6 -13.38 -4.06 -54.69
N LEU A 7 -12.26 -4.39 -54.05
CA LEU A 7 -12.10 -5.62 -53.28
C LEU A 7 -12.82 -5.57 -51.92
N MET A 8 -13.01 -4.37 -51.35
CA MET A 8 -13.68 -4.16 -50.06
C MET A 8 -15.21 -3.93 -50.18
N GLY A 9 -15.83 -4.18 -51.33
CA GLY A 9 -17.29 -4.06 -51.52
C GLY A 9 -17.85 -2.62 -51.48
N PHE A 10 -16.98 -1.62 -51.33
CA PHE A 10 -17.36 -0.21 -51.37
C PHE A 10 -17.66 0.22 -52.81
N HIS A 11 -18.92 0.03 -53.21
CA HIS A 11 -19.51 0.78 -54.30
C HIS A 11 -19.54 2.22 -53.81
N GLY A 12 -18.72 3.08 -54.42
CA GLY A 12 -18.50 4.45 -53.97
C GLY A 12 -19.82 5.11 -53.57
N ALA A 13 -20.08 5.15 -52.27
CA ALA A 13 -21.08 6.03 -51.73
C ALA A 13 -20.54 7.42 -52.05
N THR A 14 -21.19 8.10 -52.98
CA THR A 14 -21.08 9.54 -53.10
C THR A 14 -21.55 10.08 -51.76
N VAL A 15 -20.60 10.22 -50.82
CA VAL A 15 -20.82 10.98 -49.60
C VAL A 15 -21.14 12.37 -50.11
N LYS A 16 -22.42 12.75 -50.01
CA LYS A 16 -22.86 14.11 -50.24
C LYS A 16 -21.94 14.99 -49.39
N PRO A 17 -21.20 15.95 -49.97
CA PRO A 17 -20.39 16.84 -49.15
C PRO A 17 -21.34 17.42 -48.10
N LEU A 18 -21.02 17.16 -46.83
CA LEU A 18 -21.79 17.69 -45.71
C LEU A 18 -21.87 19.20 -45.92
N ASN A 19 -23.07 19.78 -45.76
CA ASN A 19 -23.22 21.22 -45.66
C ASN A 19 -22.17 21.71 -44.66
N GLU A 20 -21.28 22.64 -45.04
CA GLU A 20 -20.12 23.05 -44.23
C GLU A 20 -20.54 23.43 -42.79
N GLU A 21 -21.76 23.95 -42.69
CA GLU A 21 -22.49 24.26 -41.47
C GLU A 21 -22.63 23.06 -40.50
N ALA A 22 -23.00 21.88 -40.99
CA ALA A 22 -23.18 20.68 -40.17
C ALA A 22 -21.84 20.08 -39.70
N ALA A 23 -20.79 20.19 -40.52
CA ALA A 23 -19.46 19.75 -40.13
C ALA A 23 -18.84 20.70 -39.08
N ALA A 24 -19.11 22.00 -39.19
CA ALA A 24 -18.69 23.00 -38.22
C ALA A 24 -19.39 22.82 -36.86
N GLU A 25 -20.71 22.56 -36.87
CA GLU A 25 -21.48 22.33 -35.65
C GLU A 25 -21.01 21.08 -34.90
N LEU A 26 -20.88 19.95 -35.60
CA LEU A 26 -20.39 18.70 -35.01
C LEU A 26 -18.93 18.82 -34.53
N GLY A 27 -18.10 19.55 -35.28
CA GLY A 27 -16.71 19.82 -34.90
C GLY A 27 -16.60 20.70 -33.66
N ALA A 28 -17.48 21.68 -33.50
CA ALA A 28 -17.53 22.54 -32.32
C ALA A 28 -17.95 21.76 -31.06
N GLU A 29 -18.93 20.86 -31.16
CA GLU A 29 -19.37 20.00 -30.07
C GLU A 29 -18.22 19.09 -29.59
N LEU A 30 -17.56 18.40 -30.52
CA LEU A 30 -16.48 17.46 -30.23
C LEU A 30 -15.21 18.18 -29.71
N LEU A 31 -14.92 19.38 -30.22
CA LEU A 31 -13.83 20.22 -29.70
C LEU A 31 -14.12 20.69 -28.27
N GLY A 32 -15.37 21.09 -27.99
CA GLY A 32 -15.80 21.47 -26.65
C GLY A 32 -15.65 20.32 -25.66
N GLU A 33 -16.13 19.14 -26.03
CA GLU A 33 -16.01 17.91 -25.23
C GLU A 33 -14.54 17.54 -24.98
N ALA A 34 -13.70 17.60 -26.02
CA ALA A 34 -12.27 17.32 -25.91
C ALA A 34 -11.55 18.31 -24.98
N ILE A 35 -11.90 19.60 -25.01
CA ILE A 35 -11.31 20.61 -24.12
C ILE A 35 -11.74 20.36 -22.68
N VAL A 36 -13.04 20.11 -22.44
CA VAL A 36 -13.56 19.87 -21.09
C VAL A 36 -12.92 18.61 -20.48
N PHE A 37 -12.86 17.51 -21.23
CA PHE A 37 -12.18 16.30 -20.77
C PHE A 37 -10.67 16.47 -20.66
N GLY A 38 -10.04 17.22 -21.55
CA GLY A 38 -8.62 17.52 -21.48
C GLY A 38 -8.26 18.27 -20.21
N VAL A 39 -8.97 19.35 -19.90
CA VAL A 39 -8.74 20.16 -18.69
C VAL A 39 -9.12 19.37 -17.43
N GLY A 40 -10.29 18.74 -17.41
CA GLY A 40 -10.75 17.96 -16.27
C GLY A 40 -9.82 16.77 -15.97
N GLY A 41 -9.44 16.02 -17.01
CA GLY A 41 -8.52 14.91 -16.93
C GLY A 41 -7.11 15.35 -16.49
N LEU A 42 -6.63 16.48 -17.01
CA LEU A 42 -5.35 17.06 -16.60
C LEU A 42 -5.37 17.47 -15.12
N CYS A 43 -6.41 18.14 -14.65
CA CYS A 43 -6.55 18.52 -13.24
C CYS A 43 -6.53 17.29 -12.32
N LEU A 44 -7.29 16.24 -12.65
CA LEU A 44 -7.31 15.00 -11.90
C LEU A 44 -5.95 14.31 -11.90
N TYR A 45 -5.28 14.26 -13.06
CA TYR A 45 -3.96 13.66 -13.18
C TYR A 45 -2.91 14.39 -12.34
N LEU A 46 -2.90 15.73 -12.37
CA LEU A 46 -1.96 16.53 -11.59
C LEU A 46 -2.20 16.37 -10.09
N GLU A 47 -3.46 16.37 -9.65
CA GLU A 47 -3.79 16.14 -8.24
C GLU A 47 -3.41 14.71 -7.81
N TYR A 48 -3.66 13.70 -8.64
CA TYR A 48 -3.23 12.33 -8.38
C TYR A 48 -1.70 12.23 -8.29
N SER A 49 -0.96 12.83 -9.23
CA SER A 49 0.50 12.85 -9.22
C SER A 49 1.05 13.49 -7.94
N ARG A 50 0.46 14.61 -7.53
CA ARG A 50 0.80 15.30 -6.28
C ARG A 50 0.53 14.42 -5.06
N GLN A 51 -0.64 13.77 -4.99
CA GLN A 51 -1.01 12.90 -3.88
C GLN A 51 -0.14 11.64 -3.82
N ALA A 52 0.20 11.04 -4.97
CA ALA A 52 1.07 9.87 -5.04
C ALA A 52 2.48 10.15 -4.50
N GLY A 53 3.01 11.36 -4.73
CA GLY A 53 4.26 11.79 -4.13
C GLY A 53 4.19 11.93 -2.60
N GLN A 54 3.10 12.47 -2.07
CA GLN A 54 2.90 12.62 -0.63
C GLN A 54 2.60 11.29 0.07
N ALA A 55 1.89 10.37 -0.58
CA ALA A 55 1.60 9.04 -0.06
C ALA A 55 2.89 8.26 0.22
N ARG A 56 3.84 8.28 -0.71
CA ARG A 56 5.16 7.64 -0.52
C ARG A 56 5.91 8.18 0.69
N ARG A 57 5.92 9.51 0.86
CA ARG A 57 6.55 10.15 2.02
C ARG A 57 5.86 9.76 3.33
N LYS A 58 4.53 9.71 3.33
CA LYS A 58 3.74 9.31 4.49
C LYS A 58 3.99 7.86 4.88
N ASP A 59 4.10 6.97 3.89
CA ASP A 59 4.42 5.55 4.12
C ASP A 59 5.84 5.40 4.71
N GLU A 60 6.81 6.16 4.20
CA GLU A 60 8.18 6.19 4.73
C GLU A 60 8.24 6.69 6.18
N GLU A 61 7.51 7.77 6.50
CA GLU A 61 7.39 8.33 7.85
C GLU A 61 6.74 7.33 8.82
N GLN A 62 5.68 6.65 8.38
CA GLN A 62 5.03 5.59 9.17
C GLN A 62 5.97 4.40 9.40
N ALA A 63 6.68 3.95 8.38
CA ALA A 63 7.65 2.87 8.49
C ALA A 63 8.84 3.25 9.39
N ALA A 64 9.30 4.51 9.35
CA ALA A 64 10.32 5.01 10.27
C ALA A 64 9.81 5.01 11.72
N THR A 65 8.58 5.46 11.96
CA THR A 65 7.97 5.48 13.29
C THR A 65 7.80 4.06 13.85
N LEU A 66 7.36 3.10 13.03
CA LEU A 66 7.25 1.70 13.44
C LEU A 66 8.60 1.09 13.83
N ARG A 67 9.66 1.41 13.08
CA ARG A 67 11.03 0.96 13.41
C ARG A 67 11.51 1.54 14.73
N ASP A 68 11.33 2.85 14.96
CA ASP A 68 11.70 3.49 16.23
C ASP A 68 10.95 2.86 17.42
N LEU A 69 9.65 2.58 17.26
CA LEU A 69 8.88 1.90 18.31
C LEU A 69 9.39 0.48 18.58
N GLN A 70 9.73 -0.29 17.55
CA GLN A 70 10.31 -1.64 17.70
C GLN A 70 11.67 -1.58 18.41
N ASP A 71 12.52 -0.64 18.03
CA ASP A 71 13.83 -0.46 18.67
C ASP A 71 13.71 -0.09 20.14
N ARG A 72 12.74 0.79 20.48
CA ARG A 72 12.43 1.13 21.88
C ARG A 72 11.93 -0.07 22.66
N ILE A 73 11.00 -0.86 22.11
CA ILE A 73 10.50 -2.09 22.76
C ILE A 73 11.66 -3.04 23.03
N ARG A 74 12.49 -3.31 22.02
CA ARG A 74 13.67 -4.16 22.17
C ARG A 74 14.62 -3.64 23.26
N SER A 75 14.89 -2.34 23.29
CA SER A 75 15.76 -1.74 24.31
C SER A 75 15.20 -1.91 25.72
N LEU A 76 13.87 -1.82 25.88
CA LEU A 76 13.18 -2.04 27.14
C LEU A 76 13.21 -3.51 27.55
N GLU A 77 13.01 -4.44 26.61
CA GLU A 77 13.16 -5.88 26.84
C GLU A 77 14.57 -6.22 27.31
N GLU A 78 15.60 -5.72 26.63
CA GLU A 78 17.00 -5.91 27.05
C GLU A 78 17.28 -5.30 28.43
N ALA A 79 16.71 -4.13 28.75
CA ALA A 79 16.85 -3.53 30.08
C ALA A 79 16.18 -4.40 31.16
N LEU A 80 14.99 -4.93 30.87
CA LEU A 80 14.25 -5.82 31.76
C LEU A 80 15.00 -7.15 31.99
N GLU A 81 15.60 -7.71 30.94
CA GLU A 81 16.45 -8.90 31.04
C GLU A 81 17.69 -8.63 31.89
N ARG A 82 18.35 -7.48 31.72
CA ARG A 82 19.50 -7.09 32.56
C ARG A 82 19.10 -6.94 34.02
N GLU A 83 17.96 -6.31 34.31
CA GLU A 83 17.46 -6.13 35.67
C GLU A 83 16.99 -7.45 36.30
N GLY A 84 16.33 -8.32 35.52
CA GLY A 84 15.92 -9.66 35.93
C GLY A 84 17.09 -10.63 36.12
N ALA A 85 18.14 -10.51 35.32
CA ALA A 85 19.39 -11.27 35.47
C ALA A 85 20.23 -10.78 36.65
N ALA A 86 20.15 -9.49 37.00
CA ALA A 86 20.78 -8.92 38.19
C ALA A 86 20.02 -9.26 39.49
N ARG A 87 18.79 -9.79 39.40
CA ARG A 87 18.04 -10.30 40.55
C ARG A 87 18.57 -11.69 40.90
N PRO A 88 19.30 -11.87 42.03
CA PRO A 88 19.76 -13.20 42.40
C PRO A 88 18.52 -14.10 42.58
N ARG A 89 18.58 -15.32 42.03
CA ARG A 89 17.65 -16.42 42.38
C ARG A 89 17.81 -16.74 43.87
N GLY A 90 17.19 -15.91 44.71
CA GLY A 90 17.01 -16.16 46.13
C GLY A 90 15.95 -17.22 46.31
N GLU A 91 16.41 -18.42 46.63
CA GLU A 91 15.76 -19.42 47.49
C GLU A 91 14.32 -19.83 47.15
N GLY A 92 14.19 -20.90 46.36
CA GLY A 92 12.95 -21.67 46.23
C GLY A 92 13.16 -23.18 46.14
N GLN A 93 14.35 -23.69 46.49
CA GLN A 93 14.66 -25.11 46.36
C GLN A 93 15.64 -25.59 47.44
N ARG A 94 15.13 -25.68 48.68
CA ARG A 94 15.56 -26.72 49.63
C ARG A 94 14.35 -27.66 49.72
N GLY A 95 14.33 -28.79 49.02
CA GLY A 95 15.18 -29.91 49.35
C GLY A 95 14.60 -30.65 50.56
N LEU A 96 13.45 -31.31 50.40
CA LEU A 96 13.07 -32.44 51.25
C LEU A 96 12.80 -33.63 50.32
N GLY A 97 13.86 -34.36 49.99
CA GLY A 97 13.77 -35.70 49.42
C GLY A 97 13.43 -36.72 50.51
N PRO A 98 12.91 -37.91 50.14
CA PRO A 98 12.47 -38.94 51.07
C PRO A 98 13.58 -39.99 51.31
N ALA A 99 13.88 -40.34 52.56
CA ALA A 99 14.47 -41.62 53.00
C ALA A 99 14.56 -41.64 54.54
N HIS A 100 13.81 -42.49 55.24
CA HIS A 100 14.14 -43.86 55.67
C HIS A 100 15.29 -43.97 56.71
N GLY A 101 14.98 -44.57 57.86
CA GLY A 101 15.95 -44.97 58.91
C GLY A 101 15.32 -44.93 60.32
N THR A 102 14.58 -45.97 60.76
CA THR A 102 15.05 -47.13 61.56
C THR A 102 15.34 -46.85 63.05
N LEU A 103 14.61 -47.61 63.88
CA LEU A 103 15.01 -48.27 65.14
C LEU A 103 15.04 -47.49 66.49
N GLY A 104 14.46 -48.15 67.51
CA GLY A 104 14.66 -47.89 68.96
C GLY A 104 13.34 -47.63 69.70
N HIS A 105 12.52 -48.63 70.07
CA HIS A 105 12.60 -49.50 71.26
C HIS A 105 12.76 -48.81 72.63
N ALA A 106 11.82 -49.17 73.54
CA ALA A 106 11.84 -49.10 75.00
C ALA A 106 11.70 -47.69 75.62
N HIS A 107 10.93 -47.44 76.69
CA HIS A 107 10.37 -48.28 77.75
C HIS A 107 9.18 -47.56 78.40
#